data_AF-A0A7X4ITS7-F1
#
_entry.id   AF-A0A7X4ITS7-F1
#
_cell.length_a   1.000
_cell.length_b   1.000
_cell.length_c   1.000
_cell.angle_alpha   90.00
_cell.angle_beta   90.00
_cell.angle_gamma   90.00
#
_symmetry.space_group_name_H-M   'P 1'
#
loop_
_entity.id
_entity.type
_entity.pdbx_description
1 polymer ?
#
loop_
_entity_poly.entity_id
_entity_poly.type
_entity_poly.pdbx_seq_one_letter_code
_entity_poly.pdbx_strand_id
1 'polypeptide(L)'
;MHPASGLQDPGLRHPPPEGYSFLDDAETAMLFAAELEMDALLTTTQVIDSFLAGETSREEAMRNLHMDSYSELLNALADRGIAPPKPSRTQVEAELEAAMPILRMMDAAGSGS
;
A
#
# COMPACT_ATOMS: atom_id res chain seq x y z
N MET A 1 46.15 0.61 24.58
CA MET A 1 46.31 1.03 23.17
C MET A 1 46.34 -0.24 22.32
N HIS A 2 45.36 -0.45 21.44
CA HIS A 2 45.35 -1.47 20.36
C HIS A 2 46.23 -1.00 19.17
N PRO A 3 46.50 -1.76 18.07
CA PRO A 3 46.06 -3.12 17.66
C PRO A 3 47.17 -4.03 17.04
N ALA A 4 46.88 -5.30 16.75
CA ALA A 4 46.99 -5.93 15.41
C ALA A 4 47.07 -7.48 15.45
N SER A 5 46.40 -8.06 14.46
CA SER A 5 46.03 -9.46 14.19
C SER A 5 47.16 -10.50 14.12
N GLY A 6 46.83 -11.74 14.49
CA GLY A 6 47.53 -12.97 14.09
C GLY A 6 46.56 -14.15 14.13
N LEU A 7 46.35 -14.76 12.96
CA LEU A 7 45.38 -15.81 12.63
C LEU A 7 45.24 -16.93 13.67
N GLN A 8 44.00 -17.28 14.01
CA GLN A 8 43.63 -18.63 14.43
C GLN A 8 42.59 -19.18 13.46
N ASP A 9 43.00 -20.24 12.78
CA ASP A 9 42.25 -21.08 11.86
C ASP A 9 41.30 -21.99 12.68
N PRO A 10 39.99 -22.03 12.37
CA PRO A 10 39.20 -23.19 12.69
C PRO A 10 38.62 -23.77 11.41
N GLY A 11 39.47 -24.51 10.69
CA GLY A 11 39.05 -25.63 9.88
C GLY A 11 38.20 -26.61 10.69
N LEU A 12 36.89 -26.41 10.72
CA LEU A 12 35.85 -27.42 10.90
C LEU A 12 34.59 -26.98 10.13
N ARG A 13 34.74 -26.76 8.82
CA ARG A 13 33.61 -26.95 7.91
C ARG A 13 33.57 -28.44 7.61
N HIS A 14 32.68 -29.16 8.29
CA HIS A 14 32.36 -30.53 7.89
C HIS A 14 32.06 -30.52 6.38
N PRO A 15 32.71 -31.36 5.56
CA PRO A 15 32.21 -31.57 4.22
C PRO A 15 30.79 -32.11 4.34
N PRO A 16 29.84 -31.66 3.50
CA PRO A 16 28.52 -32.28 3.48
C PRO A 16 28.68 -33.77 3.21
N PRO A 17 27.92 -34.65 3.88
CA PRO A 17 28.03 -36.08 3.69
C PRO A 17 27.81 -36.42 2.21
N GLU A 18 28.65 -37.32 1.69
CA GLU A 18 28.56 -37.81 0.31
C GLU A 18 27.15 -38.39 0.08
N GLY A 19 26.40 -37.76 -0.81
CA GLY A 19 25.01 -38.14 -1.13
C GLY A 19 23.99 -37.00 -1.11
N TYR A 20 24.34 -35.81 -0.61
CA TYR A 20 23.48 -34.62 -0.81
C TYR A 20 23.60 -34.11 -2.25
N SER A 21 22.73 -34.65 -3.10
CA SER A 21 22.47 -34.12 -4.43
C SER A 21 21.74 -32.79 -4.27
N PHE A 22 22.39 -31.67 -4.61
CA PHE A 22 21.75 -30.34 -4.76
C PHE A 22 20.68 -30.29 -5.87
N LEU A 23 20.33 -31.43 -6.47
CA LEU A 23 19.43 -31.53 -7.62
C LEU A 23 17.97 -31.85 -7.25
N ASP A 24 17.63 -32.06 -5.96
CA ASP A 24 16.24 -32.13 -5.48
C ASP A 24 15.68 -30.76 -5.03
N ASP A 25 16.44 -29.69 -5.25
CA ASP A 25 16.07 -28.32 -4.84
C ASP A 25 15.08 -27.62 -5.80
N ALA A 26 14.73 -28.24 -6.94
CA ALA A 26 13.77 -27.64 -7.87
C ALA A 26 12.33 -27.76 -7.36
N GLU A 27 11.94 -28.92 -6.82
CA GLU A 27 10.61 -29.11 -6.22
C GLU A 27 10.47 -28.30 -4.92
N THR A 28 11.52 -28.24 -4.10
CA THR A 28 11.54 -27.45 -2.86
C THR A 28 11.50 -25.95 -3.15
N ALA A 29 12.24 -25.46 -4.15
CA ALA A 29 12.16 -24.06 -4.58
C ALA A 29 10.80 -23.71 -5.21
N MET A 30 10.16 -24.64 -5.91
CA MET A 30 8.80 -24.46 -6.44
C MET A 30 7.74 -24.42 -5.34
N LEU A 31 7.87 -25.22 -4.27
CA LEU A 31 6.97 -25.17 -3.10
C LEU A 31 7.09 -23.83 -2.35
N PHE A 32 8.29 -23.28 -2.20
CA PHE A 32 8.49 -21.93 -1.66
C PHE A 32 7.98 -20.83 -2.60
N ALA A 33 8.15 -20.98 -3.92
CA ALA A 33 7.64 -20.02 -4.91
C ALA A 33 6.11 -20.04 -5.03
N ALA A 34 5.47 -21.19 -4.77
CA ALA A 34 4.01 -21.33 -4.76
C ALA A 34 3.36 -20.78 -3.48
N GLU A 35 4.07 -20.78 -2.34
CA GLU A 35 3.63 -20.08 -1.12
C GLU A 35 3.92 -18.57 -1.15
N LEU A 36 4.84 -18.13 -2.01
CA LEU A 36 4.93 -16.74 -2.46
C LEU A 36 3.95 -16.52 -3.63
N GLU A 37 2.65 -16.65 -3.36
CA GLU A 37 1.72 -15.66 -3.92
C GLU A 37 2.12 -14.32 -3.31
N MET A 38 3.21 -13.75 -3.82
CA MET A 38 3.53 -12.35 -3.62
C MET A 38 2.32 -11.62 -4.14
N ASP A 39 1.49 -11.09 -3.24
CA ASP A 39 0.67 -9.93 -3.52
C ASP A 39 1.54 -9.01 -4.37
N ALA A 40 1.28 -8.97 -5.67
CA ALA A 40 2.13 -8.25 -6.59
C ALA A 40 2.15 -6.82 -6.09
N LEU A 41 3.31 -6.36 -5.60
CA LEU A 41 3.45 -5.03 -5.04
C LEU A 41 3.11 -4.04 -6.15
N LEU A 42 1.87 -3.53 -6.13
CA LEU A 42 1.43 -2.52 -7.06
C LEU A 42 2.23 -1.26 -6.76
N THR A 43 2.84 -0.70 -7.79
CA THR A 43 3.48 0.61 -7.67
C THR A 43 2.42 1.66 -7.35
N THR A 44 2.82 2.73 -6.66
CA THR A 44 1.94 3.87 -6.36
C THR A 44 1.20 4.38 -7.60
N THR A 45 1.87 4.41 -8.76
CA THR A 45 1.27 4.83 -10.02
C THR A 45 0.18 3.85 -10.49
N GLN A 46 0.42 2.54 -10.42
CA GLN A 46 -0.59 1.54 -10.80
C GLN A 46 -1.83 1.60 -9.91
N VAL A 47 -1.66 1.80 -8.60
CA VAL A 47 -2.79 1.94 -7.68
C VAL A 47 -3.62 3.19 -8.03
N ILE A 48 -2.95 4.30 -8.35
CA ILE A 48 -3.62 5.54 -8.77
C ILE A 48 -4.35 5.33 -10.10
N ASP A 49 -3.70 4.72 -11.09
CA ASP A 49 -4.30 4.49 -12.41
C ASP A 49 -5.53 3.58 -12.32
N SER A 50 -5.46 2.48 -11.58
CA SER A 50 -6.60 1.58 -11.36
C SER A 50 -7.72 2.24 -10.54
N PHE A 51 -7.38 3.11 -9.57
CA PHE A 51 -8.39 3.91 -8.86
C PHE A 51 -9.10 4.89 -9.81
N LEU A 52 -8.37 5.60 -10.67
CA LEU A 52 -8.94 6.53 -11.64
C LEU A 52 -9.75 5.82 -12.74
N ALA A 53 -9.36 4.59 -13.10
CA ALA A 53 -10.10 3.73 -14.01
C ALA A 53 -11.37 3.13 -13.36
N GLY A 54 -11.54 3.26 -12.05
CA GLY A 54 -12.66 2.67 -11.30
C GLY A 54 -12.52 1.15 -11.10
N GLU A 55 -11.34 0.60 -11.35
CA GLU A 55 -11.00 -0.81 -11.14
C GLU A 55 -10.72 -1.11 -9.65
N THR A 56 -10.28 -0.10 -8.90
CA THR A 56 -9.98 -0.18 -7.47
C THR A 56 -10.93 0.72 -6.67
N SER A 57 -11.45 0.20 -5.56
CA SER A 57 -12.28 1.00 -4.65
C SER A 57 -11.47 2.06 -3.90
N ARG A 58 -12.15 3.07 -3.35
CA ARG A 58 -11.51 4.10 -2.50
C ARG A 58 -10.73 3.47 -1.34
N GLU A 59 -11.37 2.55 -0.61
CA GLU A 59 -10.82 1.93 0.59
C GLU A 59 -9.60 1.06 0.27
N GLU A 60 -9.63 0.39 -0.87
CA GLU A 60 -8.52 -0.44 -1.35
C GLU A 60 -7.35 0.41 -1.86
N ALA A 61 -7.63 1.49 -2.60
CA ALA A 61 -6.60 2.45 -3.01
C ALA A 61 -5.92 3.09 -1.78
N MET A 62 -6.69 3.50 -0.78
CA MET A 62 -6.14 4.04 0.48
C MET A 62 -5.29 3.01 1.22
N ARG A 63 -5.72 1.76 1.28
CA ARG A 63 -4.97 0.67 1.92
C ARG A 63 -3.64 0.40 1.22
N ASN A 64 -3.66 0.29 -0.10
CA ASN A 64 -2.48 0.02 -0.93
C ASN A 64 -1.49 1.20 -0.94
N LEU A 65 -1.98 2.42 -0.70
CA LEU A 65 -1.16 3.63 -0.59
C LEU A 65 -0.77 3.99 0.84
N HIS A 66 -1.17 3.18 1.84
CA HIS A 66 -0.96 3.44 3.26
C HIS A 66 -1.44 4.84 3.70
N MET A 67 -2.64 5.22 3.26
CA MET A 67 -3.27 6.49 3.59
C MET A 67 -4.35 6.31 4.65
N ASP A 68 -4.34 7.19 5.65
CA ASP A 68 -5.28 7.13 6.78
C ASP A 68 -6.62 7.79 6.43
N SER A 69 -6.61 8.69 5.45
CA SER A 69 -7.76 9.49 5.08
C SER A 69 -7.96 9.62 3.56
N TYR A 70 -9.20 9.79 3.14
CA TYR A 70 -9.49 10.06 1.73
C TYR A 70 -8.98 11.43 1.28
N SER A 71 -8.90 12.39 2.21
CA SER A 71 -8.26 13.67 1.97
C SER A 71 -6.80 13.53 1.55
N GLU A 72 -6.04 12.60 2.15
CA GLU A 72 -4.66 12.33 1.72
C GLU A 72 -4.60 11.81 0.29
N LEU A 73 -5.52 10.91 -0.08
CA LEU A 73 -5.61 10.42 -1.45
C LEU A 73 -5.90 11.55 -2.43
N LEU A 74 -6.87 12.42 -2.13
CA LEU A 74 -7.21 13.57 -2.96
C LEU A 74 -6.06 14.57 -3.08
N ASN A 75 -5.34 14.84 -1.98
CA ASN A 75 -4.15 15.69 -1.99
C ASN A 75 -3.03 15.09 -2.83
N ALA A 76 -2.80 13.78 -2.72
CA ALA A 76 -1.79 13.07 -3.49
C ALA A 76 -2.09 13.03 -5.01
N LEU A 77 -3.37 13.13 -5.40
CA LEU A 77 -3.78 13.34 -6.78
C LEU A 77 -3.55 14.79 -7.22
N ALA A 78 -3.92 15.76 -6.38
CA ALA A 78 -3.73 17.18 -6.66
C ALA A 78 -2.25 17.56 -6.82
N ASP A 79 -1.36 17.03 -5.98
CA ASP A 79 0.09 17.23 -6.07
C ASP A 79 0.68 16.71 -7.39
N ARG A 80 0.02 15.72 -7.99
CA ARG A 80 0.39 15.15 -9.30
C ARG A 80 -0.30 15.86 -10.49
N GLY A 81 -1.09 16.90 -10.23
CA GLY A 81 -1.89 17.58 -11.25
C GLY A 81 -3.03 16.73 -11.81
N ILE A 82 -3.44 15.67 -11.11
CA ILE A 82 -4.51 14.77 -11.50
C ILE A 82 -5.82 15.29 -10.92
N ALA A 83 -6.83 15.45 -11.78
CA ALA A 83 -8.15 15.84 -11.33
C ALA A 83 -8.75 14.73 -10.43
N PRO A 84 -9.35 15.09 -9.29
CA PRO A 84 -9.98 14.10 -8.44
C PRO A 84 -11.14 13.41 -9.17
N PRO A 85 -11.41 12.13 -8.85
CA PRO A 85 -12.54 11.42 -9.44
C PRO A 85 -13.82 12.19 -9.14
N LYS A 86 -14.62 12.45 -10.18
CA LYS A 86 -15.88 13.16 -10.02
C LYS A 86 -16.87 12.23 -9.30
N PRO A 87 -17.39 12.60 -8.12
CA PRO A 87 -18.41 11.81 -7.47
C PRO A 87 -19.66 11.74 -8.34
N SER A 88 -20.40 10.64 -8.21
CA SER A 88 -21.71 10.51 -8.87
C SER A 88 -22.69 11.52 -8.29
N ARG A 89 -23.69 11.91 -9.09
CA ARG A 89 -24.75 12.81 -8.63
C ARG A 89 -25.44 12.30 -7.35
N THR A 90 -25.70 10.99 -7.29
CA THR A 90 -26.33 10.35 -6.12
C THR A 90 -25.47 10.46 -4.87
N GLN A 91 -24.14 10.31 -4.97
CA GLN A 91 -23.24 10.49 -3.84
C GLN A 91 -23.23 11.94 -3.37
N VAL A 92 -23.19 12.90 -4.30
CA VAL A 92 -23.25 14.33 -3.96
C VAL A 92 -24.56 14.67 -3.26
N GLU A 93 -25.69 14.16 -3.73
CA GLU A 93 -27.00 14.39 -3.10
C GLU A 93 -27.07 13.79 -1.68
N ALA A 94 -26.52 12.58 -1.47
CA ALA A 94 -26.47 11.95 -0.16
C ALA A 94 -25.55 12.69 0.84
N GLU A 95 -24.37 13.11 0.39
CA GLU A 95 -23.45 13.91 1.21
C GLU A 95 -24.05 15.28 1.55
N LEU A 96 -24.74 15.91 0.58
CA LEU A 96 -25.43 17.17 0.79
C LEU A 96 -26.55 17.02 1.81
N GLU A 97 -27.40 15.99 1.68
CA GLU A 97 -28.48 15.73 2.64
C GLU A 97 -27.94 15.50 4.06
N ALA A 98 -26.84 14.76 4.20
CA ALA A 98 -26.18 14.53 5.49
C ALA A 98 -25.60 15.82 6.10
N ALA A 99 -25.08 16.74 5.27
CA ALA A 99 -24.49 18.00 5.71
C ALA A 99 -25.52 19.12 5.96
N MET A 100 -26.67 19.09 5.27
CA MET A 100 -27.68 20.16 5.29
C MET A 100 -28.21 20.54 6.69
N PRO A 101 -28.45 19.60 7.64
CA PRO A 101 -28.86 19.95 8.99
C PRO A 101 -27.84 20.85 9.72
N ILE A 102 -26.54 20.55 9.56
CA ILE A 102 -25.45 21.31 10.17
C ILE A 102 -25.38 22.71 9.55
N LEU A 103 -25.43 22.78 8.22
CA LEU A 103 -25.39 24.05 7.47
C LEU A 103 -26.55 24.97 7.86
N ARG A 104 -27.77 24.43 8.03
CA ARG A 104 -28.95 25.20 8.46
C ARG A 104 -28.82 25.74 9.88
N MET A 105 -28.20 25.00 10.80
CA MET A 105 -27.95 25.47 12.17
C MET A 105 -26.93 26.61 12.21
N MET A 106 -25.89 26.55 11.38
CA MET A 106 -24.89 27.62 11.28
C MET A 106 -25.51 28.91 10.70
N ASP A 107 -26.38 28.79 9.70
CA ASP A 107 -27.07 29.93 9.07
C ASP A 107 -28.04 30.62 10.04
N ALA A 108 -28.73 29.83 10.88
CA ALA A 108 -29.60 30.33 11.94
C ALA A 108 -28.82 31.01 13.09
N ALA A 109 -27.61 30.51 13.41
CA ALA A 109 -26.74 31.13 14.41
C ALA A 109 -26.06 32.42 13.90
N GLY A 110 -25.80 32.52 12.59
CA GLY A 110 -25.19 33.70 11.96
C GLY A 110 -26.18 34.85 11.68
N SER A 111 -27.48 34.56 11.56
CA SER A 111 -28.51 35.57 11.27
C SER A 111 -29.11 36.24 12.53
N GLY A 112 -28.60 35.93 13.72
CA GLY A 112 -28.95 36.59 14.98
C GLY A 112 -27.94 37.70 15.31
N SER A 113 -27.95 38.81 14.57
CA SER A 113 -27.23 40.05 14.92
C SER A 113 -28.03 41.26 14.46
#